data_AF-A0A075JXD8-F1
#
_entry.id   AF-A0A075JXD8-F1
#
_cell.length_a   1.000
_cell.length_b   1.000
_cell.length_c   1.000
_cell.angle_alpha   90.00
_cell.angle_beta   90.00
_cell.angle_gamma   90.00
#
_symmetry.space_group_name_H-M   'P 1'
#
loop_
_entity.id
_entity.type
_entity.pdbx_description
1 polymer ?
#
loop_
_entity_poly.entity_id
_entity_poly.type
_entity_poly.pdbx_seq_one_letter_code
_entity_poly.pdbx_strand_id
1 'polypeptide(L)' 'MLTHAIEYLVVRQHGGGWAVLRGHAPIGRRYALADALDFATQLAECEAAQGRHATRVLMDQRDLGELPGGGQWRRAA' A
#
# COMPACT_ATOMS: atom_id res chain seq x y z
N MET A 1 -15.90 -11.03 -15.30
CA MET A 1 -16.04 -9.59 -15.02
C MET A 1 -15.21 -9.29 -13.78
N LEU A 2 -14.07 -8.61 -13.91
CA LEU A 2 -13.24 -8.27 -12.76
C LEU A 2 -13.99 -7.21 -11.94
N THR A 3 -14.53 -7.65 -10.82
CA THR A 3 -15.07 -6.82 -9.75
C THR A 3 -14.06 -5.73 -9.42
N HIS A 4 -14.52 -4.48 -9.32
CA HIS A 4 -13.70 -3.34 -8.90
C HIS A 4 -12.85 -3.73 -7.69
N ALA A 5 -11.54 -3.83 -7.88
CA ALA A 5 -10.62 -4.10 -6.79
C ALA A 5 -10.49 -2.85 -5.95
N ILE A 6 -10.45 -3.01 -4.63
CA ILE A 6 -10.20 -1.89 -3.72
C ILE A 6 -8.70 -1.75 -3.59
N GLU A 7 -8.20 -0.59 -4.01
CA GLU A 7 -6.77 -0.29 -4.04
C GLU A 7 -6.39 0.50 -2.80
N TYR A 8 -5.31 0.10 -2.14
CA TYR A 8 -4.70 0.84 -1.06
C TYR A 8 -3.34 1.34 -1.53
N LEU A 9 -3.21 2.64 -1.72
CA LEU A 9 -1.99 3.26 -2.21
C LEU A 9 -1.22 3.92 -1.07
N VAL A 10 0.03 3.51 -0.89
CA VAL A 10 0.97 4.11 0.06
C VAL A 10 1.88 5.07 -0.71
N VAL A 11 1.80 6.35 -0.40
CA VAL A 11 2.61 7.40 -1.06
C VAL A 11 3.43 8.18 -0.05
N ARG A 12 4.65 8.53 -0.44
CA ARG A 12 5.47 9.44 0.34
C ARG A 12 4.94 10.86 0.26
N GLN A 13 4.77 11.50 1.41
CA GLN A 13 4.52 12.94 1.49
C GLN A 13 5.82 13.69 1.77
N HIS A 14 6.09 14.73 0.96
CA HIS A 14 7.26 15.57 1.14
C HIS A 14 7.30 16.14 2.56
N GLY A 15 8.36 15.83 3.31
CA GLY A 15 8.61 16.33 4.67
C GLY A 15 7.76 15.71 5.79
N GLY A 16 6.99 14.64 5.53
CA GLY A 16 5.97 14.21 6.47
C GLY A 16 5.79 12.71 6.74
N GLY A 17 6.48 11.82 6.04
CA GLY A 17 6.25 10.37 6.13
C GLY A 17 5.34 9.90 5.00
N TRP A 18 4.37 9.03 5.32
CA TRP A 18 3.64 8.22 4.36
C TRP A 18 2.14 8.39 4.52
N ALA A 19 1.45 8.70 3.43
CA ALA A 19 -0.01 8.70 3.39
C ALA A 19 -0.51 7.37 2.82
N VAL A 20 -1.60 6.88 3.40
CA VAL A 20 -2.32 5.71 2.91
C VAL A 20 -3.64 6.18 2.33
N LEU A 21 -3.89 5.82 1.08
CA LEU A 21 -5.09 6.18 0.34
C LEU A 21 -5.89 4.91 0.02
N ARG A 22 -7.22 5.00 0.03
CA ARG A 22 -8.12 3.96 -0.47
C ARG A 22 -8.73 4.44 -1.78
N GLY A 23 -8.43 3.76 -2.88
CA GLY A 23 -8.55 4.28 -4.25
C GLY A 23 -7.68 5.52 -4.40
N HIS A 24 -8.29 6.69 -4.21
CA HIS A 24 -7.62 7.99 -4.25
C HIS A 24 -7.95 8.89 -3.05
N ALA A 25 -8.70 8.39 -2.07
CA ALA A 25 -9.06 9.15 -0.87
C ALA A 25 -8.07 8.86 0.27
N PRO A 26 -7.46 9.88 0.89
CA PRO A 26 -6.57 9.67 2.03
C PRO A 26 -7.36 9.16 3.24
N ILE A 27 -6.88 8.07 3.83
CA ILE A 27 -7.51 7.43 5.00
C ILE A 27 -6.61 7.46 6.24
N GLY A 28 -5.32 7.76 6.08
CA GLY A 28 -4.40 7.85 7.20
C GLY A 28 -3.00 8.30 6.80
N ARG A 29 -2.20 8.60 7.82
CA ARG A 29 -0.78 8.95 7.70
C ARG A 29 0.03 8.21 8.75
N ARG A 30 1.25 7.79 8.38
CA ARG A 30 2.24 7.17 9.25
C ARG A 30 3.61 7.79 9.00
N TYR A 31 4.47 7.80 10.00
CA TYR A 31 5.81 8.40 9.87
C TYR A 31 6.81 7.41 9.28
N ALA A 32 6.70 6.12 9.61
CA ALA A 32 7.50 5.04 9.04
C ALA A 32 6.77 4.35 7.88
N LEU A 33 7.53 3.88 6.89
CA LEU A 33 6.99 3.13 5.75
C LEU A 33 6.40 1.79 6.19
N ALA A 34 7.11 1.06 7.05
CA ALA A 34 6.66 -0.23 7.57
C ALA A 34 5.27 -0.11 8.22
N ASP A 35 5.09 0.87 9.11
CA ASP A 35 3.79 1.13 9.75
C ASP A 35 2.69 1.49 8.73
N ALA A 36 3.03 2.18 7.64
CA ALA A 36 2.08 2.54 6.58
C ALA A 36 1.65 1.31 5.78
N LEU A 37 2.59 0.42 5.46
CA LEU A 37 2.33 -0.83 4.76
C LEU A 37 1.55 -1.81 5.63
N ASP A 38 1.90 -1.96 6.91
CA ASP A 38 1.18 -2.81 7.85
C ASP A 38 -0.27 -2.31 8.01
N PHE A 39 -0.46 -0.99 8.14
CA PHE A 39 -1.78 -0.40 8.22
C PHE A 39 -2.61 -0.63 6.95
N ALA A 40 -2.03 -0.42 5.76
CA ALA A 40 -2.71 -0.66 4.49
C ALA A 40 -3.07 -2.14 4.30
N THR A 41 -2.16 -3.04 4.70
CA THR A 41 -2.33 -4.49 4.58
C THR A 41 -3.45 -4.99 5.49
N GLN A 42 -3.47 -4.58 6.77
CA GLN A 42 -4.54 -4.97 7.70
C GLN A 42 -5.93 -4.56 7.20
N LEU A 43 -6.04 -3.37 6.61
CA LEU A 43 -7.30 -2.91 6.02
C LEU A 43 -7.69 -3.72 4.78
N ALA A 44 -6.73 -3.99 3.90
CA ALA A 44 -6.95 -4.79 2.70
C ALA A 44 -7.37 -6.24 3.05
N GLU A 45 -6.79 -6.83 4.09
CA GLU A 45 -7.14 -8.15 4.60
C GLU A 45 -8.54 -8.16 5.21
N CYS A 46 -8.87 -7.16 6.03
CA CYS A 46 -10.20 -7.02 6.63
C CYS A 46 -11.29 -6.92 5.55
N GLU A 47 -11.06 -6.14 4.49
CA GLU A 47 -12.00 -6.04 3.37
C GLU A 47 -12.06 -7.31 2.52
N ALA A 48 -10.93 -7.97 2.29
CA ALA A 48 -10.89 -9.25 1.58
C ALA A 48 -11.68 -10.34 2.34
N ALA A 49 -11.56 -10.37 3.67
CA ALA A 49 -12.29 -11.30 4.53
C ALA A 49 -13.81 -11.10 4.48
N GLN A 50 -14.29 -9.89 4.17
CA GLN A 50 -15.71 -9.60 3.99
C GLN A 50 -16.27 -10.06 2.63
N GLY A 51 -15.41 -10.58 1.74
CA GLY A 51 -15.80 -11.42 0.60
C GLY A 51 -16.45 -10.72 -0.60
N ARG A 52 -16.39 -9.38 -0.68
CA ARG A 52 -17.10 -8.62 -1.73
C ARG A 52 -16.20 -8.09 -2.84
N HIS A 53 -14.90 -7.90 -2.57
CA HIS A 53 -13.98 -7.27 -3.50
C HIS A 53 -12.58 -7.89 -3.40
N ALA A 54 -11.88 -7.96 -4.53
CA ALA A 54 -10.45 -8.18 -4.50
C ALA A 54 -9.78 -6.92 -3.92
N THR A 55 -8.75 -7.07 -3.09
CA THR A 55 -7.99 -5.94 -2.54
C THR A 55 -6.56 -5.99 -3.02
N ARG A 56 -5.93 -4.82 -3.17
CA ARG A 56 -4.52 -4.69 -3.57
C ARG A 56 -3.87 -3.57 -2.80
N VAL A 57 -2.65 -3.79 -2.31
CA VAL A 57 -1.81 -2.75 -1.73
C VAL A 57 -0.72 -2.39 -2.73
N LEU A 58 -0.61 -1.10 -3.04
CA LEU A 58 0.32 -0.53 -3.99
C LEU A 58 1.20 0.50 -3.27
N MET A 59 2.43 0.62 -3.72
CA MET A 59 3.37 1.64 -3.29
C MET A 59 4.04 2.23 -4.53
N ASP A 60 4.36 3.52 -4.48
CA ASP A 60 5.15 4.13 -5.55
C ASP A 60 6.54 3.49 -5.63
N GLN A 61 6.91 3.05 -6.83
CA GLN A 61 8.18 2.39 -7.12
C GLN A 61 9.38 3.28 -6.78
N ARG A 62 9.21 4.60 -6.87
CA ARG A 62 10.28 5.58 -6.58
C ARG A 62 10.76 5.50 -5.13
N ASP A 63 9.92 5.02 -4.23
CA ASP A 63 10.23 4.97 -2.81
C ASP A 63 10.71 3.58 -2.31
N LEU A 64 10.88 2.60 -3.22
CA LEU A 64 11.44 1.27 -2.89
C LEU A 64 12.89 1.32 -2.36
N GLY A 65 13.63 2.38 -2.67
CA GLY A 65 15.02 2.54 -2.21
C GLY A 65 15.17 2.73 -0.70
N GLU A 66 14.08 3.06 0.01
CA GLU A 66 14.09 3.29 1.47
C GLU A 66 13.66 2.06 2.28
N LEU A 67 13.28 0.96 1.63
CA LEU A 67 12.98 -0.29 2.31
C LEU A 67 14.27 -1.02 2.70
N PRO A 68 14.42 -1.48 3.96
CA PRO A 68 15.51 -2.36 4.33
C PRO A 68 15.40 -3.66 3.51
N GLY A 69 16.38 -3.90 2.62
CA GLY A 69 16.36 -5.04 1.69
C GLY A 69 15.78 -4.73 0.30
N GLY A 70 15.49 -3.47 -0.05
CA GLY A 70 14.97 -3.04 -1.35
C GLY A 70 15.90 -3.28 -2.56
N GLY A 71 17.13 -3.77 -2.33
CA GLY A 71 18.01 -4.27 -3.36
C GLY A 71 17.70 -5.72 -3.71
N GLN A 72 17.03 -5.94 -4.85
CA GLN A 72 16.75 -7.23 -5.52
C GLN A 72 15.40 -7.88 -5.22
N TRP A 73 14.32 -7.26 -5.68
CA TRP A 73 13.23 -8.04 -6.25
C TRP A 73 13.47 -8.14 -7.76
N ARG A 74 14.29 -9.13 -8.18
CA ARG A 74 14.35 -9.50 -9.60
C ARG A 74 13.01 -10.12 -9.94
N ARG A 75 12.33 -9.61 -10.96
CA ARG A 75 11.24 -10.34 -11.63
C ARG A 75 11.75 -11.76 -11.91
N ALA A 76 11.08 -12.77 -11.35
CA ALA A 76 11.22 -14.12 -11.87
C ALA A 76 10.68 -14.06 -13.31
N ALA A 77 11.58 -14.25 -14.28
CA ALA A 77 11.26 -14.37 -15.70
C ALA A 77 10.71 -15.76 -16.00
#